data_AF-A0A336MQD7-F1
#
_entry.id   AF-A0A336MQD7-F1
#
_cell.length_a   1.000
_cell.length_b   1.000
_cell.length_c   1.000
_cell.angle_alpha   90.00
_cell.angle_beta   90.00
_cell.angle_gamma   90.00
#
_symmetry.space_group_name_H-M   'P 1'
#
loop_
_entity.id
_entity.type
_entity.pdbx_description
1 polymer ?
#
loop_
_entity_poly.entity_id
_entity_poly.type
_entity_poly.pdbx_seq_one_letter_code
_entity_poly.pdbx_strand_id
1 'polypeptide(L)'
;MREAAEGHLTTEALMWNQNNQKTISGMSSEDFRLRLNKELIKLGYDISHNRYPEGYQEAPLAYDAVWSVALAFNKTMEKLKDSGESLKRFTYTDKNIANEIYSAMNSTQFLGVSGVVAFSSQGDRIALTQIEQMNNGQYRKLGYYDTQADNLTWFDEEKWPDSKVPQDRTVIKRVLRTVSLPLFICMSSVAGCGITIALILILFNIIHKNRRVIASSHPVCNTIMLIGVITCLVSVILLGIDGQFVQPNLYNLVKNF
;
A
#
# COMPACT_ATOMS: atom_id res chain seq x y z
N MET A 1 1.35 10.90 -17.05
CA MET A 1 1.90 9.54 -16.86
C MET A 1 3.02 9.51 -15.84
N ARG A 2 4.09 10.32 -15.98
CA ARG A 2 5.22 10.33 -15.02
C ARG A 2 4.79 10.51 -13.55
N GLU A 3 3.95 11.49 -13.26
CA GLU A 3 3.43 11.73 -11.90
C GLU A 3 2.58 10.57 -11.37
N ALA A 4 1.79 9.93 -12.23
CA ALA A 4 0.94 8.80 -11.84
C ALA A 4 1.74 7.51 -11.58
N ALA A 5 2.94 7.41 -12.16
CA ALA A 5 3.86 6.30 -11.97
C ALA A 5 4.85 6.57 -10.83
N GLU A 6 4.82 7.71 -10.16
CA GLU A 6 5.75 7.97 -9.06
C GLU A 6 5.41 7.09 -7.85
N GLY A 7 6.41 6.50 -7.21
CA GLY A 7 6.28 5.68 -6.00
C GLY A 7 5.76 4.25 -6.21
N HIS A 8 5.48 3.83 -7.45
CA HIS A 8 5.11 2.44 -7.73
C HIS A 8 6.26 1.48 -7.45
N LEU A 9 5.91 0.24 -7.08
CA LEU A 9 6.84 -0.85 -6.87
C LEU A 9 6.91 -1.74 -8.09
N THR A 10 8.11 -2.21 -8.41
CA THR A 10 8.36 -3.22 -9.45
C THR A 10 9.08 -4.41 -8.83
N THR A 11 8.82 -5.58 -9.39
CA THR A 11 9.51 -6.82 -9.03
C THR A 11 9.96 -7.52 -10.28
N GLU A 12 11.25 -7.85 -10.35
CA GLU A 12 11.85 -8.53 -11.50
C GLU A 12 12.88 -9.57 -11.05
N ALA A 13 13.24 -10.51 -11.93
CA ALA A 13 14.34 -11.42 -11.64
C ALA A 13 15.67 -10.68 -11.74
N LEU A 14 16.62 -10.98 -10.85
CA LEU A 14 17.96 -10.40 -10.91
C LEU A 14 18.69 -10.90 -12.17
N MET A 15 18.89 -10.00 -13.14
CA MET A 15 19.54 -10.34 -14.40
C MET A 15 21.07 -10.21 -14.37
N TRP A 16 21.59 -9.33 -13.51
CA TRP A 16 23.03 -9.05 -13.38
C TRP A 16 23.50 -9.32 -11.96
N ASN A 17 24.54 -10.14 -11.81
CA ASN A 17 25.13 -10.39 -10.51
C ASN A 17 25.77 -9.10 -9.98
N GLN A 18 25.41 -8.75 -8.74
CA GLN A 18 25.81 -7.50 -8.11
C GLN A 18 27.21 -7.57 -7.49
N ASN A 19 27.68 -8.79 -7.22
CA ASN A 19 29.00 -9.00 -6.65
C ASN A 19 30.03 -8.97 -7.78
N ASN A 20 31.08 -8.16 -7.64
CA ASN A 20 32.15 -8.05 -8.62
C ASN A 20 33.17 -9.22 -8.56
N GLN A 21 32.67 -10.41 -8.24
CA GLN A 21 33.45 -11.64 -8.13
C GLN A 21 33.64 -12.28 -9.51
N LYS A 22 34.77 -12.95 -9.71
CA LYS A 22 35.04 -13.68 -10.95
C LYS A 22 34.15 -14.91 -11.03
N THR A 23 33.47 -15.04 -12.16
CA THR A 23 32.57 -16.16 -12.49
C THR A 23 33.34 -17.32 -13.11
N ILE A 24 32.65 -18.40 -13.50
CA ILE A 24 33.25 -19.55 -14.18
C ILE A 24 34.01 -19.18 -15.47
N SER A 25 33.59 -18.11 -16.14
CA SER A 25 34.23 -17.60 -17.35
C SER A 25 35.54 -16.84 -17.08
N GLY A 26 35.90 -16.62 -15.81
CA GLY A 26 37.01 -15.78 -15.37
C GLY A 26 36.71 -14.27 -15.40
N MET A 27 35.54 -13.86 -15.88
CA MET A 27 35.06 -12.48 -15.93
C MET A 27 34.12 -12.19 -14.75
N SER A 28 34.11 -10.95 -14.25
CA SER A 28 33.03 -10.42 -13.42
C SER A 28 31.82 -9.97 -14.26
N SER A 29 30.71 -9.62 -13.62
CA SER A 29 29.56 -9.01 -14.30
C SER A 29 29.93 -7.71 -15.01
N GLU A 30 30.81 -6.93 -14.39
CA GLU A 30 31.25 -5.65 -14.92
C GLU A 30 32.20 -5.83 -16.12
N ASP A 31 33.11 -6.81 -16.06
CA ASP A 31 33.96 -7.15 -17.19
C ASP A 31 33.12 -7.60 -18.40
N PHE A 32 32.08 -8.41 -18.15
CA PHE A 32 31.13 -8.83 -19.18
C PHE A 32 30.38 -7.62 -19.75
N ARG A 33 29.90 -6.70 -18.90
CA ARG A 33 29.21 -5.46 -19.31
C ARG A 33 30.10 -4.62 -20.23
N LEU A 34 31.34 -4.38 -19.84
CA LEU A 34 32.31 -3.61 -20.63
C LEU A 34 32.60 -4.29 -21.97
N ARG A 35 32.76 -5.61 -21.98
CA ARG A 35 32.96 -6.39 -23.20
C ARG A 35 31.74 -6.32 -24.13
N LEU A 36 30.53 -6.49 -23.60
CA LEU A 36 29.30 -6.39 -24.36
C LEU A 36 29.13 -4.99 -24.97
N ASN A 37 29.32 -3.94 -24.16
CA ASN A 37 29.25 -2.55 -24.62
C ASN A 37 30.24 -2.26 -25.74
N LYS A 38 31.46 -2.78 -25.64
CA LYS A 38 32.47 -2.63 -26.70
C LYS A 38 32.02 -3.26 -28.01
N GLU A 39 31.39 -4.44 -27.99
CA GLU A 39 30.85 -5.06 -29.21
C GLU A 39 29.63 -4.30 -29.75
N LEU A 40 28.74 -3.81 -28.89
CA LEU A 40 27.59 -3.01 -29.31
C LEU A 40 28.01 -1.68 -29.96
N ILE A 41 29.04 -1.02 -29.44
CA ILE A 41 29.60 0.19 -30.05
C ILE A 41 30.13 -0.11 -31.47
N LYS A 42 30.81 -1.24 -31.67
CA LYS A 42 31.27 -1.64 -33.02
C LYS A 42 30.11 -1.90 -33.98
N LEU A 43 28.97 -2.35 -33.47
CA LEU A 43 27.74 -2.58 -34.24
C LEU A 43 26.96 -1.27 -34.51
N GLY A 44 27.43 -0.12 -34.01
CA GLY A 44 26.83 1.19 -34.26
C GLY A 44 25.80 1.64 -33.22
N TYR A 45 25.69 0.96 -32.08
CA TYR A 45 24.80 1.40 -30.98
C TYR A 45 25.43 2.54 -30.16
N ASP A 46 24.60 3.51 -29.78
CA ASP A 46 24.99 4.68 -28.99
C ASP A 46 24.91 4.43 -27.48
N ILE A 47 25.81 3.55 -27.01
CA ILE A 47 25.92 3.22 -25.58
C ILE A 47 26.34 4.43 -24.76
N SER A 48 27.09 5.38 -25.34
CA SER A 48 27.54 6.61 -24.67
C SER A 48 26.41 7.50 -24.16
N HIS A 49 25.26 7.51 -24.83
CA HIS A 49 24.07 8.25 -24.39
C HIS A 49 23.02 7.34 -23.70
N ASN A 50 23.44 6.21 -23.12
CA ASN A 50 22.57 5.23 -22.47
C ASN A 50 21.46 4.67 -23.39
N ARG A 51 21.72 4.57 -24.69
CA ARG A 51 20.79 3.96 -25.66
C ARG A 51 21.19 2.51 -25.90
N TYR A 52 20.59 1.63 -25.12
CA TYR A 52 20.82 0.19 -25.22
C TYR A 52 19.82 -0.46 -26.19
N PRO A 53 20.22 -1.53 -26.90
CA PRO A 53 19.28 -2.33 -27.67
C PRO A 53 18.25 -3.01 -26.76
N GLU A 54 17.11 -3.37 -27.35
CA GLU A 54 16.14 -4.24 -26.69
C GLU A 54 16.80 -5.57 -26.29
N GLY A 55 16.46 -6.08 -25.10
CA GLY A 55 17.05 -7.31 -24.59
C GLY A 55 18.44 -7.14 -23.93
N TYR A 56 18.95 -5.91 -23.79
CA TYR A 56 20.28 -5.68 -23.19
C TYR A 56 20.36 -6.17 -21.75
N GLN A 57 19.28 -6.02 -20.97
CA GLN A 57 19.24 -6.45 -19.58
C GLN A 57 19.32 -7.98 -19.44
N GLU A 58 18.83 -8.71 -20.43
CA GLU A 58 18.73 -10.16 -20.49
C GLU A 58 19.98 -10.84 -21.08
N ALA A 59 20.94 -10.06 -21.62
CA ALA A 59 22.15 -10.59 -22.23
C ALA A 59 22.96 -11.56 -21.33
N PRO A 60 23.12 -11.31 -20.01
CA PRO A 60 23.76 -12.28 -19.11
C PRO A 60 23.04 -13.63 -19.05
N LEU A 61 21.71 -13.67 -19.18
CA LEU A 61 20.93 -14.90 -19.16
C LEU A 61 21.28 -15.78 -20.35
N ALA A 62 21.36 -15.19 -21.54
CA ALA A 62 21.73 -15.91 -22.75
C ALA A 62 23.18 -16.42 -22.67
N TYR A 63 24.08 -15.60 -22.11
CA TYR A 63 25.47 -16.00 -21.88
C TYR A 63 25.58 -17.21 -20.95
N ASP A 64 24.89 -17.15 -19.82
CA ASP A 64 24.90 -18.23 -18.83
C ASP A 64 24.12 -19.47 -19.29
N ALA A 65 23.12 -19.32 -20.18
CA ALA A 65 22.43 -20.46 -20.80
C ALA A 65 23.40 -21.30 -21.65
N VAL A 66 24.24 -20.64 -22.47
CA VAL A 66 25.26 -21.34 -23.27
C VAL A 66 26.29 -22.03 -22.38
N TRP A 67 26.73 -21.37 -21.30
CA TRP A 67 27.60 -21.99 -20.29
C TRP A 67 26.95 -23.20 -19.62
N SER A 68 25.66 -23.12 -19.27
CA SER A 68 24.92 -24.22 -18.66
C SER A 68 24.90 -25.45 -19.57
N VAL A 69 24.63 -25.25 -20.86
CA VAL A 69 24.66 -26.33 -21.86
C VAL A 69 26.06 -26.93 -21.98
N ALA A 70 27.10 -26.10 -22.04
CA ALA A 70 28.48 -26.57 -22.14
C ALA A 70 28.88 -27.41 -20.91
N LEU A 71 28.52 -27.00 -19.71
CA LEU A 71 28.79 -27.72 -18.47
C LEU A 71 27.99 -29.03 -18.38
N ALA A 72 26.72 -29.00 -18.75
CA ALA A 72 25.87 -30.19 -18.79
C ALA A 72 26.41 -31.23 -19.78
N PHE A 73 26.84 -30.81 -20.98
CA PHE A 73 27.47 -31.71 -21.94
C PHE A 73 28.81 -32.24 -21.44
N ASN A 74 29.63 -31.43 -20.77
CA ASN A 74 30.88 -31.90 -20.18
C ASN A 74 30.63 -33.02 -19.16
N LYS A 75 29.70 -32.83 -18.23
CA LYS A 75 29.28 -33.85 -17.26
C LYS A 75 28.71 -35.10 -17.93
N THR A 76 27.90 -34.91 -18.98
CA THR A 76 27.31 -36.02 -19.73
C THR A 76 28.39 -36.85 -20.43
N MET A 77 29.38 -36.20 -21.06
CA MET A 77 30.48 -36.90 -21.72
C MET A 77 31.31 -37.73 -20.75
N GLU A 78 31.54 -37.22 -19.54
CA GLU A 78 32.24 -37.95 -18.48
C GLU A 78 31.47 -39.22 -18.09
N LYS A 79 30.16 -39.11 -17.87
CA LYS A 79 29.32 -40.25 -17.50
C LYS A 79 29.14 -41.28 -18.62
N LEU A 80 29.00 -40.84 -19.86
CA LEU A 80 28.89 -41.74 -21.02
C LEU A 80 30.20 -42.49 -21.32
N LYS A 81 31.35 -41.95 -20.89
CA LYS A 81 32.64 -42.63 -21.04
C LYS A 81 32.67 -43.96 -20.30
N ASP A 82 32.04 -44.04 -19.13
CA ASP A 82 31.98 -45.24 -18.29
C ASP A 82 31.17 -46.36 -18.96
N SER A 83 30.16 -46.00 -19.75
CA SER A 83 29.33 -46.93 -20.53
C SER A 83 29.82 -47.15 -21.98
N GLY A 84 30.94 -46.54 -22.37
CA GLY A 84 31.46 -46.61 -23.74
C GLY A 84 30.59 -45.92 -24.80
N GLU A 85 29.65 -45.07 -24.36
CA GLU A 85 28.76 -44.29 -25.20
C GLU A 85 29.36 -42.91 -25.52
N SER A 86 28.76 -42.19 -26.48
CA SER A 86 29.22 -40.87 -26.86
C SER A 86 28.07 -40.00 -27.34
N LEU A 87 28.08 -38.72 -26.95
CA LEU A 87 27.16 -37.70 -27.45
C LEU A 87 27.13 -37.62 -28.99
N LYS A 88 28.22 -38.00 -29.67
CA LYS A 88 28.31 -38.01 -31.14
C LYS A 88 27.40 -39.04 -31.81
N ARG A 89 26.93 -40.05 -31.06
CA ARG A 89 26.06 -41.13 -31.57
C ARG A 89 24.57 -40.89 -31.25
N PHE A 90 24.23 -39.70 -30.75
CA PHE A 90 22.86 -39.34 -30.41
C PHE A 90 21.92 -39.43 -31.61
N THR A 91 20.73 -39.97 -31.37
CA THR A 91 19.60 -39.98 -32.31
C THR A 91 18.36 -39.45 -31.61
N TYR A 92 17.38 -38.92 -32.35
CA TYR A 92 16.15 -38.38 -31.75
C TYR A 92 15.30 -39.41 -31.00
N THR A 93 15.59 -40.71 -31.16
CA THR A 93 14.94 -41.81 -30.42
C THR A 93 15.71 -42.25 -29.18
N ASP A 94 16.91 -41.72 -28.95
CA ASP A 94 17.79 -42.12 -27.86
C ASP A 94 17.36 -41.49 -26.53
N LYS A 95 16.54 -42.23 -25.79
CA LYS A 95 16.09 -41.83 -24.45
C LYS A 95 17.20 -41.90 -23.41
N ASN A 96 18.21 -42.75 -23.60
CA ASN A 96 19.26 -42.94 -22.60
C ASN A 96 20.15 -41.71 -22.55
N ILE A 97 20.71 -41.30 -23.69
CA ILE A 97 21.53 -40.09 -23.77
C ILE A 97 20.71 -38.85 -23.40
N ALA A 98 19.44 -38.77 -23.81
CA ALA A 98 18.57 -37.65 -23.44
C ALA A 98 18.37 -37.55 -21.91
N ASN A 99 18.13 -38.68 -21.23
CA ASN A 99 17.99 -38.72 -19.77
C ASN A 99 19.29 -38.36 -19.05
N GLU A 100 20.44 -38.73 -19.63
CA GLU A 100 21.74 -38.35 -19.08
C GLU A 100 22.02 -36.86 -19.21
N ILE A 101 21.69 -36.25 -20.36
CA ILE A 101 21.75 -34.79 -20.55
C ILE A 101 20.81 -34.10 -19.55
N TYR A 102 19.58 -34.58 -19.40
CA TYR A 102 18.61 -34.01 -18.46
C TYR A 102 19.12 -34.08 -17.02
N SER A 103 19.67 -35.22 -16.61
CA SER A 103 20.24 -35.41 -15.27
C SER A 103 21.47 -34.51 -15.04
N ALA A 104 22.33 -34.39 -16.04
CA ALA A 104 23.49 -33.49 -15.99
C ALA A 104 23.06 -32.02 -15.87
N MET A 105 22.04 -31.60 -16.64
CA MET A 105 21.48 -30.25 -16.58
C MET A 105 20.85 -29.96 -15.22
N ASN A 106 20.04 -30.87 -14.69
CA ASN A 106 19.41 -30.74 -13.37
C ASN A 106 20.44 -30.62 -12.22
N SER A 107 21.59 -31.29 -12.36
CA SER A 107 22.69 -31.19 -11.39
C SER A 107 23.64 -30.01 -11.62
N THR A 108 23.41 -29.19 -12.65
CA THR A 108 24.33 -28.10 -13.01
C THR A 108 24.04 -26.87 -12.14
N GLN A 109 25.03 -26.54 -11.31
CA GLN A 109 25.04 -25.33 -10.49
C GLN A 109 26.41 -24.67 -10.61
N PHE A 110 26.44 -23.37 -10.92
CA PHE A 110 27.68 -22.61 -11.00
C PHE A 110 27.43 -21.10 -10.80
N LEU A 111 28.50 -20.36 -10.56
CA LEU A 111 28.47 -18.90 -10.52
C LEU A 111 28.71 -18.33 -11.93
N GLY A 112 27.65 -17.80 -12.54
CA GLY A 112 27.64 -17.12 -13.83
C GLY A 112 27.59 -15.59 -13.69
N VAL A 113 27.49 -14.91 -14.83
CA VAL A 113 27.43 -13.43 -14.94
C VAL A 113 26.11 -12.90 -14.37
N SER A 114 25.04 -13.68 -14.52
CA SER A 114 23.71 -13.37 -14.00
C SER A 114 23.49 -13.86 -12.55
N GLY A 115 24.52 -14.43 -11.91
CA GLY A 115 24.50 -14.86 -10.52
C GLY A 115 24.72 -16.35 -10.36
N VAL A 116 24.30 -16.91 -9.23
CA VAL A 116 24.24 -18.37 -9.10
C VAL A 116 23.20 -18.88 -10.09
N VAL A 117 23.60 -19.80 -10.96
CA VAL A 117 22.75 -20.44 -11.94
C VAL A 117 22.44 -21.84 -11.44
N ALA A 118 21.16 -22.11 -11.24
CA ALA A 118 20.61 -23.42 -10.90
C ALA A 118 19.19 -23.53 -11.47
N PHE A 119 18.71 -24.76 -11.65
CA PHE A 119 17.41 -25.04 -12.23
C PHE A 119 16.56 -25.86 -11.25
N SER A 120 15.26 -25.57 -11.21
CA SER A 120 14.28 -26.37 -10.47
C SER A 120 14.04 -27.71 -11.18
N SER A 121 13.40 -28.66 -10.47
CA SER A 121 12.97 -29.92 -11.08
C SER A 121 12.00 -29.74 -12.27
N GLN A 122 11.35 -28.58 -12.36
CA GLN A 122 10.44 -28.20 -13.42
C GLN A 122 11.15 -27.54 -14.61
N GLY A 123 12.45 -27.20 -14.46
CA GLY A 123 13.27 -26.54 -15.48
C GLY A 123 13.34 -25.01 -15.34
N ASP A 124 12.72 -24.43 -14.32
CA ASP A 124 12.76 -22.98 -14.08
C ASP A 124 14.11 -22.56 -13.50
N ARG A 125 14.62 -21.41 -13.93
CA ARG A 125 15.84 -20.85 -13.33
C ARG A 125 15.54 -20.32 -11.93
N ILE A 126 16.33 -20.74 -10.95
CA ILE A 126 16.28 -20.21 -9.59
C ILE A 126 17.11 -18.92 -9.54
N ALA A 127 16.46 -17.80 -9.28
CA ALA A 127 17.10 -16.49 -9.17
C ALA A 127 16.48 -15.67 -8.03
N LEU A 128 17.24 -14.70 -7.53
CA LEU A 128 16.72 -13.71 -6.59
C LEU A 128 15.72 -12.79 -7.29
N THR A 129 14.61 -12.45 -6.63
CA THR A 129 13.70 -11.41 -7.09
C THR A 129 14.18 -10.06 -6.55
N GLN A 130 14.48 -9.13 -7.44
CA GLN A 130 14.80 -7.75 -7.13
C GLN A 130 13.52 -6.94 -6.96
N ILE A 131 13.48 -6.10 -5.92
CA ILE A 131 12.36 -5.21 -5.63
C ILE A 131 12.86 -3.77 -5.76
N GLU A 132 12.12 -2.95 -6.50
CA GLU A 132 12.47 -1.56 -6.74
C GLU A 132 11.27 -0.62 -6.58
N GLN A 133 11.58 0.66 -6.42
CA GLN A 133 10.61 1.74 -6.38
C GLN A 133 11.00 2.84 -7.35
N MET A 134 10.02 3.34 -8.12
CA MET A 134 10.21 4.54 -8.93
C MET A 134 10.27 5.79 -8.04
N ASN A 135 11.46 6.37 -7.93
CA ASN A 135 11.72 7.57 -7.13
C ASN A 135 12.37 8.66 -7.98
N ASN A 136 11.67 9.79 -8.17
CA ASN A 136 12.06 10.94 -8.98
C ASN A 136 12.39 10.59 -10.45
N GLY A 137 11.69 9.61 -11.02
CA GLY A 137 11.97 9.13 -12.38
C GLY A 137 13.17 8.19 -12.51
N GLN A 138 13.71 7.67 -11.40
CA GLN A 138 14.72 6.61 -11.40
C GLN A 138 14.25 5.45 -10.52
N TYR A 139 14.47 4.22 -10.98
CA TYR A 139 14.27 3.04 -10.14
C TYR A 139 15.36 2.97 -9.07
N ARG A 140 14.94 2.88 -7.81
CA ARG A 140 15.80 2.62 -6.66
C ARG A 140 15.49 1.25 -6.11
N LYS A 141 16.55 0.48 -5.89
CA LYS A 141 16.46 -0.86 -5.33
C LYS A 141 16.10 -0.81 -3.84
N LEU A 142 15.09 -1.57 -3.44
CA LEU A 142 14.62 -1.67 -2.06
C LEU A 142 15.05 -2.96 -1.38
N GLY A 143 15.31 -4.02 -2.15
CA GLY A 143 15.69 -5.30 -1.57
C GLY A 143 15.74 -6.45 -2.57
N TYR A 144 15.98 -7.63 -2.02
CA TYR A 144 15.95 -8.89 -2.73
C TYR A 144 15.15 -9.93 -1.95
N TYR A 145 14.46 -10.79 -2.68
CA TYR A 145 13.78 -11.94 -2.13
C TYR A 145 14.39 -13.23 -2.70
N ASP A 146 14.84 -14.11 -1.79
CA ASP A 146 15.31 -15.45 -2.12
C ASP A 146 14.16 -16.45 -1.93
N THR A 147 13.70 -17.01 -3.05
CA THR A 147 12.60 -17.97 -3.08
C THR A 147 12.96 -19.33 -2.48
N GLN A 148 14.25 -19.70 -2.45
CA GLN A 148 14.71 -20.97 -1.90
C GLN A 148 14.90 -20.90 -0.39
N ALA A 149 15.47 -19.79 0.08
CA ALA A 149 15.73 -19.57 1.50
C ALA A 149 14.53 -18.97 2.26
N ASP A 150 13.46 -18.58 1.55
CA ASP A 150 12.34 -17.81 2.09
C ASP A 150 12.82 -16.58 2.88
N ASN A 151 13.76 -15.85 2.26
CA ASN A 151 14.48 -14.78 2.92
C ASN A 151 14.33 -13.46 2.15
N LEU A 152 13.76 -12.46 2.83
CA LEU A 152 13.65 -11.10 2.34
C LEU A 152 14.78 -10.24 2.92
N THR A 153 15.70 -9.81 2.06
CA THR A 153 16.68 -8.78 2.39
C THR A 153 16.11 -7.42 2.00
N TRP A 154 15.85 -6.57 2.98
CA TRP A 154 15.28 -5.23 2.78
C TRP A 154 16.30 -4.15 3.17
N PHE A 155 16.33 -3.04 2.43
CA PHE A 155 17.31 -1.95 2.62
C PHE A 155 16.76 -0.73 3.35
N ASP A 156 15.46 -0.69 3.66
CA ASP A 156 14.81 0.45 4.35
C ASP A 156 14.99 1.80 3.62
N GLU A 157 15.05 1.77 2.29
CA GLU A 157 15.27 2.94 1.42
C GLU A 157 13.98 3.42 0.71
N GLU A 158 12.82 2.86 1.07
CA GLU A 158 11.56 3.22 0.45
C GLU A 158 11.08 4.62 0.83
N LYS A 159 10.43 5.28 -0.13
CA LYS A 159 9.89 6.64 0.04
C LYS A 159 8.40 6.63 -0.17
N TRP A 160 7.68 6.89 0.92
CA TRP A 160 6.23 7.08 0.88
C TRP A 160 5.87 8.56 0.92
N PRO A 161 4.77 8.97 0.29
CA PRO A 161 4.19 10.28 0.53
C PRO A 161 4.02 10.52 2.04
N ASP A 162 4.38 11.72 2.50
CA ASP A 162 4.35 12.12 3.91
C ASP A 162 5.13 11.19 4.87
N SER A 163 6.10 10.42 4.37
CA SER A 163 6.87 9.43 5.13
C SER A 163 5.98 8.41 5.87
N LYS A 164 4.77 8.17 5.36
CA LYS A 164 3.80 7.30 5.99
C LYS A 164 3.43 6.16 5.06
N VAL A 165 3.63 4.93 5.55
CA VAL A 165 3.19 3.72 4.85
C VAL A 165 1.67 3.79 4.62
N PRO A 166 1.20 3.64 3.37
CA PRO A 166 -0.22 3.69 3.07
C PRO A 166 -0.97 2.58 3.82
N GLN A 167 -2.18 2.90 4.25
CA GLN A 167 -3.05 1.93 4.92
C GLN A 167 -3.85 1.14 3.88
N ASP A 168 -4.18 -0.11 4.21
CA ASP A 168 -5.04 -0.98 3.40
C ASP A 168 -6.48 -0.43 3.28
N ARG A 169 -6.94 0.30 4.30
CA ARG A 169 -8.31 0.82 4.38
C ARG A 169 -8.42 2.15 5.10
N THR A 170 -9.57 2.80 4.94
CA THR A 170 -9.93 4.01 5.68
C THR A 170 -10.34 3.68 7.12
N VAL A 171 -9.89 4.50 8.08
CA VAL A 171 -10.28 4.36 9.50
C VAL A 171 -11.54 5.18 9.75
N ILE A 172 -12.64 4.49 10.02
CA ILE A 172 -13.93 5.14 10.30
C ILE A 172 -13.95 5.64 11.75
N LYS A 173 -13.90 6.96 11.93
CA LYS A 173 -14.09 7.61 13.23
C LYS A 173 -15.52 8.14 13.36
N ARG A 174 -16.31 7.55 14.26
CA ARG A 174 -17.64 8.06 14.58
C ARG A 174 -17.50 9.25 15.53
N VAL A 175 -17.95 10.42 15.10
CA VAL A 175 -17.93 11.65 15.90
C VAL A 175 -19.36 12.11 16.14
N LEU A 176 -19.69 12.44 17.39
CA LEU A 176 -21.00 12.98 17.73
C LEU A 176 -21.15 14.40 17.17
N ARG A 177 -22.18 14.63 16.35
CA ARG A 177 -22.56 15.99 15.96
C ARG A 177 -23.45 16.60 17.04
N THR A 178 -23.06 17.78 17.50
CA THR A 178 -23.66 18.48 18.63
C THR A 178 -24.05 19.89 18.20
N VAL A 179 -24.98 20.50 18.93
CA VAL A 179 -25.41 21.90 18.73
C VAL A 179 -24.25 22.81 19.12
N SER A 180 -24.08 23.93 18.41
CA SER A 180 -23.03 24.87 18.76
C SER A 180 -23.33 25.53 20.11
N LEU A 181 -22.38 25.44 21.04
CA LEU A 181 -22.52 25.99 22.39
C LEU A 181 -22.92 27.48 22.40
N PRO A 182 -22.35 28.36 21.55
CA PRO A 182 -22.76 29.77 21.53
C PRO A 182 -24.23 29.96 21.14
N LEU A 183 -24.74 29.16 20.18
CA LEU A 183 -26.13 29.22 19.76
C LEU A 183 -27.06 28.75 20.88
N PHE A 184 -26.68 27.66 21.56
CA PHE A 184 -27.45 27.14 22.70
C PHE A 184 -27.55 28.17 23.83
N ILE A 185 -26.44 28.82 24.20
CA ILE A 185 -26.42 29.86 25.24
C ILE A 185 -27.30 31.05 24.83
N CYS A 186 -27.21 31.52 23.59
CA CYS A 186 -27.99 32.64 23.09
C CYS A 186 -29.51 32.33 23.15
N MET A 187 -29.93 31.20 22.59
CA MET A 187 -31.33 30.79 22.57
C MET A 187 -31.88 30.54 23.98
N SER A 188 -31.08 29.92 24.86
CA SER A 188 -31.45 29.70 26.27
C SER A 188 -31.60 31.01 27.04
N SER A 189 -30.75 32.00 26.76
CA SER A 189 -30.83 33.33 27.40
C SER A 189 -32.11 34.05 26.99
N VAL A 190 -32.44 34.04 25.69
CA VAL A 190 -33.70 34.62 25.17
C VAL A 190 -34.92 33.92 25.78
N ALA A 191 -34.90 32.58 25.86
CA ALA A 191 -35.96 31.81 26.49
C ALA A 191 -36.10 32.12 27.99
N GLY A 192 -35.00 32.22 28.72
CA GLY A 192 -34.98 32.60 30.14
C GLY A 192 -35.56 33.99 30.41
N CYS A 193 -35.24 34.97 29.56
CA CYS A 193 -35.85 36.29 29.62
C CYS A 193 -37.37 36.23 29.40
N GLY A 194 -37.83 35.48 28.40
CA GLY A 194 -39.25 35.30 28.12
C GLY A 194 -40.03 34.65 29.27
N ILE A 195 -39.46 33.62 29.90
CA ILE A 195 -40.04 32.95 31.08
C ILE A 195 -40.15 33.95 32.25
N THR A 196 -39.10 34.73 32.49
CA THR A 196 -39.08 35.75 33.56
C THR A 196 -40.19 36.79 33.35
N ILE A 197 -40.34 37.30 32.13
CA ILE A 197 -41.40 38.25 31.77
C ILE A 197 -42.79 37.62 31.97
N ALA A 198 -42.99 36.37 31.52
CA ALA A 198 -44.27 35.68 31.68
C ALA A 198 -44.65 35.49 33.16
N LEU A 199 -43.69 35.16 34.03
CA LEU A 199 -43.91 35.04 35.47
C LEU A 199 -44.30 36.39 36.11
N ILE A 200 -43.63 37.48 35.73
CA ILE A 200 -43.97 38.84 36.20
C ILE A 200 -45.41 39.19 35.78
N LEU A 201 -45.80 38.89 34.54
CA LEU A 201 -47.16 39.14 34.05
C LEU A 201 -48.22 38.27 34.75
N ILE A 202 -47.91 37.03 35.09
CA ILE A 202 -48.78 36.17 35.91
C ILE A 202 -48.97 36.79 37.30
N LEU A 203 -47.88 37.18 37.97
CA LEU A 203 -47.93 37.83 39.30
C LEU A 203 -48.74 39.12 39.25
N PHE A 204 -48.51 39.96 38.23
CA PHE A 204 -49.27 41.19 38.01
C PHE A 204 -50.78 40.93 37.85
N ASN A 205 -51.14 39.92 37.03
CA ASN A 205 -52.53 39.51 36.82
C ASN A 205 -53.19 39.02 38.12
N ILE A 206 -52.46 38.32 38.98
CA ILE A 206 -52.97 37.83 40.27
C ILE A 206 -53.17 38.98 41.26
N ILE A 207 -52.18 39.86 41.43
CA ILE A 207 -52.22 40.96 42.41
C ILE A 207 -53.33 41.96 42.06
N HIS A 208 -53.49 42.29 40.78
CA HIS A 208 -54.45 43.30 40.34
C HIS A 208 -55.77 42.74 39.81
N LYS A 209 -56.07 41.47 40.10
CA LYS A 209 -57.29 40.77 39.65
C LYS A 209 -58.59 41.54 39.94
N ASN A 210 -58.64 42.32 41.03
CA ASN A 210 -59.82 43.07 41.45
C ASN A 210 -59.99 44.43 40.73
N ARG A 211 -59.03 44.87 39.90
CA ARG A 211 -59.18 46.08 39.09
C ARG A 211 -60.12 45.81 37.92
N ARG A 212 -61.13 46.67 37.72
CA ARG A 212 -62.18 46.51 36.70
C ARG A 212 -61.65 46.22 35.29
N VAL A 213 -60.54 46.86 34.89
CA VAL A 213 -59.89 46.67 33.59
C VAL A 213 -59.37 45.23 33.42
N ILE A 214 -58.72 44.68 34.47
CA ILE A 214 -58.13 43.32 34.45
C ILE A 214 -59.22 42.26 34.64
N ALA A 215 -60.25 42.54 35.44
CA ALA A 215 -61.39 41.64 35.57
C ALA A 215 -62.15 41.48 34.23
N SER A 216 -62.25 42.55 33.44
CA SER A 216 -62.92 42.52 32.13
C SER A 216 -62.10 41.81 31.04
N SER A 217 -60.77 41.66 31.21
CA SER A 217 -59.88 41.02 30.23
C SER A 217 -59.75 39.50 30.38
N HIS A 218 -60.64 38.86 31.15
CA HIS A 218 -60.67 37.40 31.35
C HIS A 218 -59.33 36.87 31.91
N PRO A 219 -58.96 37.23 33.16
CA PRO A 219 -57.62 37.00 33.69
C PRO A 219 -57.23 35.51 33.78
N VAL A 220 -58.21 34.62 33.95
CA VAL A 220 -57.99 33.16 33.97
C VAL A 220 -57.45 32.65 32.63
N CYS A 221 -58.03 33.10 31.50
CA CYS A 221 -57.56 32.73 30.18
C CYS A 221 -56.15 33.25 29.90
N ASN A 222 -55.84 34.49 30.34
CA ASN A 222 -54.51 35.08 30.20
C ASN A 222 -53.46 34.33 31.02
N THR A 223 -53.80 33.88 32.22
CA THR A 223 -52.89 33.03 33.04
C THR A 223 -52.63 31.69 32.36
N ILE A 224 -53.65 31.01 31.82
CA ILE A 224 -53.48 29.73 31.10
C ILE A 224 -52.58 29.93 29.86
N MET A 225 -52.78 31.01 29.10
CA MET A 225 -51.94 31.34 27.94
C MET A 225 -50.48 31.55 28.34
N LEU A 226 -50.22 32.31 29.42
CA LEU A 226 -48.86 32.57 29.92
C LEU A 226 -48.18 31.29 30.43
N ILE A 227 -48.93 30.37 31.05
CA ILE A 227 -48.42 29.03 31.41
C ILE A 227 -48.00 28.26 30.14
N GLY A 228 -48.82 28.28 29.09
CA GLY A 228 -48.47 27.66 27.81
C GLY A 228 -47.20 28.25 27.18
N VAL A 229 -47.03 29.57 27.25
CA VAL A 229 -45.81 30.26 26.79
C VAL A 229 -44.58 29.79 27.58
N ILE A 230 -44.69 29.67 28.92
CA ILE A 230 -43.61 29.15 29.75
C ILE A 230 -43.24 27.72 29.34
N THR A 231 -44.23 26.84 29.13
CA THR A 231 -43.99 25.46 28.69
C THR A 231 -43.25 25.41 27.34
N CYS A 232 -43.65 26.23 26.36
CA CYS A 232 -42.97 26.31 25.07
C CYS A 232 -41.54 26.85 25.18
N LEU A 233 -41.27 27.81 26.08
CA LEU A 233 -39.92 28.34 26.26
C LEU A 233 -39.00 27.35 26.99
N VAL A 234 -39.53 26.54 27.90
CA VAL A 234 -38.78 25.46 28.56
C VAL A 234 -38.39 24.37 27.55
N SER A 235 -39.23 24.05 26.57
CA SER A 235 -38.90 23.03 25.56
C SER A 235 -37.70 23.43 24.68
N VAL A 236 -37.49 24.72 24.41
CA VAL A 236 -36.31 25.22 23.68
C VAL A 236 -35.00 24.85 24.40
N ILE A 237 -34.99 24.95 25.73
CA ILE A 237 -33.82 24.58 26.55
C ILE A 237 -33.61 23.07 26.51
N LEU A 238 -34.69 22.28 26.68
CA LEU A 238 -34.61 20.82 26.67
C LEU A 238 -34.13 20.26 25.32
N LEU A 239 -34.58 20.84 24.20
CA LEU A 239 -34.16 20.44 22.85
C LEU A 239 -32.69 20.73 22.56
N GLY A 240 -32.10 21.72 23.23
CA GLY A 240 -30.69 22.08 23.06
C GLY A 240 -29.73 21.24 23.90
N ILE A 241 -30.23 20.45 24.85
CA ILE A 241 -29.43 19.52 25.64
C ILE A 241 -29.10 18.29 24.78
N ASP A 242 -27.84 18.18 24.38
CA ASP A 242 -27.36 17.06 23.58
C ASP A 242 -26.26 16.25 24.31
N GLY A 243 -25.59 15.36 23.57
CA GLY A 243 -24.55 14.50 24.14
C GLY A 243 -23.26 15.21 24.57
N GLN A 244 -23.16 16.55 24.48
CA GLN A 244 -22.13 17.31 25.19
C GLN A 244 -22.39 17.33 26.70
N PHE A 245 -23.66 17.41 27.10
CA PHE A 245 -24.07 17.59 28.49
C PHE A 245 -24.61 16.31 29.12
N VAL A 246 -25.03 15.36 28.28
CA VAL A 246 -25.73 14.17 28.70
C VAL A 246 -24.99 12.92 28.29
N GLN A 247 -24.76 12.02 29.26
CA GLN A 247 -24.16 10.72 28.99
C GLN A 247 -25.04 9.88 28.06
N PRO A 248 -24.46 9.02 27.21
CA PRO A 248 -25.20 8.24 26.21
C PRO A 248 -26.40 7.46 26.77
N ASN A 249 -26.32 6.99 28.01
CA ASN A 249 -27.36 6.22 28.68
C ASN A 249 -28.62 7.04 29.02
N LEU A 250 -28.48 8.35 29.20
CA LEU A 250 -29.59 9.26 29.52
C LEU A 250 -30.13 9.95 28.26
N TYR A 251 -29.43 9.85 27.12
CA TYR A 251 -29.79 10.51 25.86
C TYR A 251 -31.16 10.03 25.32
N ASN A 252 -31.48 8.74 25.51
CA ASN A 252 -32.78 8.17 25.14
C ASN A 252 -33.94 8.74 25.98
N LEU A 253 -33.67 9.31 27.15
CA LEU A 253 -34.70 9.88 28.02
C LEU A 253 -35.04 11.32 27.64
N VAL A 254 -34.07 12.06 27.07
CA VAL A 254 -34.20 13.48 26.72
C VAL A 254 -34.79 13.68 25.32
N LYS A 255 -34.56 12.75 24.38
CA LYS A 255 -34.96 12.90 22.96
C LYS A 255 -36.29 12.22 22.57
N ASN A 256 -36.95 11.55 23.52
CA ASN A 256 -38.25 10.88 23.31
C ASN A 256 -39.45 11.74 23.73
N PHE A 257 -39.27 13.06 23.84
CA PHE A 257 -40.33 14.06 24.06
C PHE A 257 -40.45 14.98 22.85
#